data_AF-A0A2U3NE05-F1
#
_entry.id   AF-A0A2U3NE05-F1
#
_cell.length_a   1.000
_cell.length_b   1.000
_cell.length_c   1.000
_cell.angle_alpha   90.00
_cell.angle_beta   90.00
_cell.angle_gamma   90.00
#
_symmetry.space_group_name_H-M   'P 1'
#
loop_
_entity.id
_entity.type
_entity.pdbx_description
1 polymer ?
#
loop_
_entity_poly.entity_id
_entity_poly.type
_entity_poly.pdbx_seq_one_letter_code
_entity_poly.pdbx_strand_id
1 'polypeptide(L)'
;VIILPQRQSVLVAKQAAEVDLLTNGRFRLGIGLGWNAVEYEALGEDFRNRGKRSEEQVQVMRRLWTERSVTFAGEYHTVTAAGLAPMPTQRPIPVWFGAASDRAYERAGRLGDGWFPMMEPGPGLDYARTQVERAAAAAGRDVGGLGMEGRVSWTGDPDKAAADIAAWRAAGATHLSVNTMNAGLATVDDHLAALERVAADLK
;
A
#
# COMPACT_ATOMS: atom_id res chain seq x y z
N VAL A 1 -2.54 0.35 6.08
CA VAL A 1 -3.31 -0.05 4.88
C VAL A 1 -4.79 0.16 5.17
N ILE A 2 -5.54 0.82 4.29
CA ILE A 2 -7.00 0.96 4.40
C ILE A 2 -7.72 0.02 3.43
N ILE A 3 -8.95 -0.39 3.76
CA ILE A 3 -9.80 -1.13 2.83
C ILE A 3 -10.53 -0.13 1.93
N LEU A 4 -9.90 0.23 0.81
CA LEU A 4 -10.36 1.32 -0.07
C LEU A 4 -11.80 1.13 -0.62
N PRO A 5 -12.17 -0.05 -1.17
CA PRO A 5 -13.53 -0.30 -1.69
C PRO A 5 -14.66 -0.34 -0.65
N GLN A 6 -14.36 -0.17 0.64
CA GLN A 6 -15.36 0.07 1.70
C GLN A 6 -15.56 1.57 2.00
N ARG A 7 -14.91 2.47 1.25
CA ARG A 7 -14.82 3.89 1.56
C ARG A 7 -15.28 4.77 0.40
N GLN A 8 -15.85 5.92 0.75
CA GLN A 8 -16.20 6.96 -0.21
C GLN A 8 -14.94 7.58 -0.84
N SER A 9 -14.82 7.49 -2.15
CA SER A 9 -13.56 7.74 -2.88
C SER A 9 -13.08 9.17 -2.82
N VAL A 10 -13.98 10.14 -3.00
CA VAL A 10 -13.64 11.58 -2.90
C VAL A 10 -13.26 11.96 -1.47
N LEU A 11 -13.90 11.36 -0.46
CA LEU A 11 -13.57 11.59 0.94
C LEU A 11 -12.17 11.06 1.26
N VAL A 12 -11.84 9.84 0.83
CA VAL A 12 -10.49 9.29 1.01
C VAL A 12 -9.46 10.12 0.24
N ALA A 13 -9.75 10.56 -1.00
CA ALA A 13 -8.86 11.44 -1.76
C ALA A 13 -8.53 12.71 -0.97
N LYS A 14 -9.55 13.33 -0.38
CA LYS A 14 -9.40 14.54 0.43
C LYS A 14 -8.59 14.28 1.71
N GLN A 15 -8.91 13.23 2.44
CA GLN A 15 -8.19 12.85 3.67
C GLN A 15 -6.72 12.52 3.39
N ALA A 16 -6.44 11.78 2.33
CA ALA A 16 -5.08 11.48 1.90
C ALA A 16 -4.29 12.76 1.56
N ALA A 17 -4.92 13.73 0.90
CA ALA A 17 -4.28 15.01 0.59
C ALA A 17 -3.92 15.80 1.85
N GLU A 18 -4.78 15.80 2.87
CA GLU A 18 -4.48 16.45 4.15
C GLU A 18 -3.30 15.78 4.89
N VAL A 19 -3.27 14.43 4.93
CA VAL A 19 -2.14 13.72 5.55
C VAL A 19 -0.85 13.96 4.78
N ASP A 20 -0.91 13.98 3.45
CA ASP A 20 0.25 14.30 2.63
C ASP A 20 0.81 15.70 2.90
N LEU A 21 -0.06 16.70 3.06
CA LEU A 21 0.32 18.07 3.43
C LEU A 21 0.93 18.13 4.83
N LEU A 22 0.28 17.52 5.83
CA LEU A 22 0.75 17.49 7.22
C LEU A 22 2.09 16.76 7.37
N THR A 23 2.38 15.81 6.49
CA THR A 23 3.64 15.07 6.48
C THR A 23 4.71 15.70 5.58
N ASN A 24 4.39 16.80 4.89
CA ASN A 24 5.23 17.45 3.89
C ASN A 24 5.69 16.48 2.78
N GLY A 25 4.74 15.74 2.22
CA GLY A 25 4.99 14.84 1.09
C GLY A 25 5.67 13.53 1.47
N ARG A 26 5.55 13.06 2.72
CA ARG A 26 6.13 11.77 3.17
C ARG A 26 5.11 10.64 3.24
N PHE A 27 3.88 10.90 2.79
CA PHE A 27 2.78 9.95 2.90
C PHE A 27 2.76 8.95 1.74
N ARG A 28 2.51 7.67 2.04
CA ARG A 28 2.23 6.61 1.07
C ARG A 28 0.89 5.97 1.44
N LEU A 29 -0.06 5.96 0.52
CA LEU A 29 -1.39 5.40 0.78
C LEU A 29 -1.40 3.91 0.50
N GLY A 30 -1.25 3.10 1.56
CA GLY A 30 -1.45 1.65 1.48
C GLY A 30 -2.93 1.28 1.40
N ILE A 31 -3.33 0.49 0.40
CA ILE A 31 -4.69 0.02 0.17
C ILE A 31 -4.80 -1.51 0.05
N GLY A 32 -5.94 -2.05 0.47
CA GLY A 32 -6.30 -3.45 0.32
C GLY A 32 -7.78 -3.60 -0.02
N LEU A 33 -8.18 -4.82 -0.39
CA LEU A 33 -9.57 -5.12 -0.74
C LEU A 33 -10.39 -5.65 0.44
N GLY A 34 -9.78 -6.11 1.52
CA GLY A 34 -10.52 -6.78 2.60
C GLY A 34 -11.12 -8.13 2.17
N TRP A 35 -11.44 -8.95 3.15
CA TRP A 35 -11.88 -10.33 2.96
C TRP A 35 -13.29 -10.58 3.50
N ASN A 36 -13.80 -9.71 4.36
CA ASN A 36 -15.05 -9.90 5.09
C ASN A 36 -16.23 -9.27 4.34
N ALA A 37 -17.13 -10.09 3.80
CA ALA A 37 -18.31 -9.61 3.08
C ALA A 37 -19.32 -8.88 3.99
N VAL A 38 -19.37 -9.20 5.29
CA VAL A 38 -20.30 -8.56 6.24
C VAL A 38 -19.95 -7.09 6.46
N GLU A 39 -18.66 -6.74 6.46
CA GLU A 39 -18.24 -5.33 6.55
C GLU A 39 -18.69 -4.51 5.34
N TYR A 40 -18.71 -5.14 4.17
CA TYR A 40 -19.20 -4.50 2.94
C TYR A 40 -20.69 -4.25 2.99
N GLU A 41 -21.46 -5.27 3.39
CA GLU A 41 -22.91 -5.15 3.61
C GLU A 41 -23.22 -4.02 4.61
N ALA A 42 -22.53 -3.99 5.75
CA ALA A 42 -22.71 -2.98 6.79
C ALA A 42 -22.38 -1.55 6.32
N LEU A 43 -21.56 -1.40 5.28
CA LEU A 43 -21.18 -0.11 4.69
C LEU A 43 -21.95 0.21 3.40
N GLY A 44 -22.91 -0.63 3.01
CA GLY A 44 -23.73 -0.42 1.81
C GLY A 44 -23.00 -0.69 0.50
N GLU A 45 -21.95 -1.50 0.52
CA GLU A 45 -21.05 -1.74 -0.62
C GLU A 45 -21.16 -3.18 -1.14
N ASP A 46 -21.15 -3.41 -2.47
CA ASP A 46 -21.18 -4.79 -3.02
C ASP A 46 -19.81 -5.47 -2.90
N PHE A 47 -19.71 -6.57 -2.16
CA PHE A 47 -18.46 -7.32 -2.01
C PHE A 47 -17.90 -7.85 -3.34
N ARG A 48 -18.75 -8.19 -4.31
CA ARG A 48 -18.36 -8.89 -5.55
C ARG A 48 -17.62 -7.99 -6.54
N ASN A 49 -17.86 -6.68 -6.52
CA ASN A 49 -17.22 -5.73 -7.42
C ASN A 49 -15.96 -5.07 -6.82
N ARG A 50 -15.59 -5.39 -5.56
CA ARG A 50 -14.55 -4.67 -4.79
C ARG A 50 -13.22 -4.46 -5.50
N GLY A 51 -12.77 -5.44 -6.29
CA GLY A 51 -11.54 -5.32 -7.07
C GLY A 51 -11.66 -4.23 -8.12
N LYS A 52 -12.65 -4.34 -9.01
CA LYS A 52 -12.90 -3.37 -10.10
C LYS A 52 -13.20 -1.97 -9.57
N ARG A 53 -14.02 -1.89 -8.51
CA ARG A 53 -14.29 -0.62 -7.83
C ARG A 53 -13.00 0.00 -7.32
N SER A 54 -12.15 -0.76 -6.61
CA SER A 54 -10.86 -0.25 -6.11
C SER A 54 -9.93 0.24 -7.23
N GLU A 55 -9.93 -0.41 -8.40
CA GLU A 55 -9.15 0.05 -9.55
C GLU A 55 -9.64 1.43 -10.04
N GLU A 56 -10.96 1.61 -10.17
CA GLU A 56 -11.56 2.89 -10.56
C GLU A 56 -11.36 3.97 -9.49
N GLN A 57 -11.44 3.62 -8.20
CA GLN A 57 -11.15 4.54 -7.10
C GLN A 57 -9.75 5.13 -7.20
N VAL A 58 -8.73 4.30 -7.50
CA VAL A 58 -7.36 4.77 -7.70
C VAL A 58 -7.27 5.76 -8.87
N GLN A 59 -8.00 5.51 -9.96
CA GLN A 59 -8.05 6.45 -11.10
C GLN A 59 -8.66 7.80 -10.69
N VAL A 60 -9.82 7.78 -10.03
CA VAL A 60 -10.51 8.99 -9.56
C VAL A 60 -9.63 9.77 -8.59
N MET A 61 -9.03 9.10 -7.61
CA MET A 61 -8.16 9.71 -6.60
C MET A 61 -6.93 10.35 -7.23
N ARG A 62 -6.26 9.66 -8.17
CA ARG A 62 -5.11 10.22 -8.89
C ARG A 62 -5.46 11.48 -9.65
N ARG A 63 -6.59 11.49 -10.37
CA ARG A 63 -7.07 12.70 -11.07
C ARG A 63 -7.34 13.84 -10.09
N LEU A 64 -8.01 13.56 -8.96
CA LEU A 64 -8.29 14.57 -7.93
C LEU A 64 -7.03 15.15 -7.27
N TRP A 65 -5.92 14.39 -7.23
CA TRP A 65 -4.64 14.87 -6.70
C TRP A 65 -3.77 15.63 -7.71
N THR A 66 -4.05 15.51 -9.00
CA THR A 66 -3.21 16.11 -10.06
C THR A 66 -3.91 17.21 -10.85
N GLU A 67 -5.24 17.16 -10.97
CA GLU A 67 -6.05 18.10 -11.75
C GLU A 67 -6.77 19.10 -10.83
N ARG A 68 -6.87 20.37 -11.27
CA ARG A 68 -7.58 21.42 -10.52
C ARG A 68 -9.10 21.24 -10.50
N SER A 69 -9.65 20.61 -11.53
CA SER A 69 -11.08 20.29 -11.67
C SER A 69 -11.22 19.02 -12.51
N VAL A 70 -11.95 18.06 -11.97
CA VAL A 70 -12.15 16.72 -12.53
C VAL A 70 -13.62 16.55 -12.89
N THR A 71 -13.85 16.13 -14.13
CA THR A 71 -15.09 15.45 -14.53
C THR A 71 -14.75 14.01 -14.86
N PHE A 72 -15.40 13.07 -14.18
CA PHE A 72 -15.21 11.63 -14.29
C PHE A 72 -16.57 10.94 -14.36
N ALA A 73 -16.76 10.07 -15.35
CA ALA A 73 -17.95 9.26 -15.51
C ALA A 73 -17.50 7.81 -15.79
N GLY A 74 -17.40 7.01 -14.72
CA GLY A 74 -17.02 5.60 -14.76
C GLY A 74 -18.18 4.67 -14.45
N GLU A 75 -17.87 3.40 -14.21
CA GLU A 75 -18.86 2.38 -13.86
C GLU A 75 -19.35 2.54 -12.42
N TYR A 76 -18.46 2.97 -11.51
CA TYR A 76 -18.74 3.04 -10.08
C TYR A 76 -18.76 4.47 -9.52
N HIS A 77 -18.17 5.45 -10.22
CA HIS A 77 -18.03 6.82 -9.74
C HIS A 77 -18.46 7.83 -10.79
N THR A 78 -19.15 8.86 -10.32
CA THR A 78 -19.41 10.08 -11.08
C THR A 78 -18.91 11.28 -10.28
N VAL A 79 -18.10 12.12 -10.91
CA VAL A 79 -17.60 13.39 -10.39
C VAL A 79 -17.82 14.44 -11.48
N THR A 80 -18.38 15.59 -11.14
CA THR A 80 -18.66 16.66 -12.11
C THR A 80 -18.01 17.95 -11.64
N ALA A 81 -17.02 18.43 -12.40
CA ALA A 81 -16.33 19.69 -12.17
C ALA A 81 -15.87 19.93 -10.71
N ALA A 82 -15.30 18.90 -10.06
CA ALA A 82 -14.85 18.97 -8.67
C ALA A 82 -13.31 18.94 -8.56
N GLY A 83 -12.75 19.64 -7.58
CA GLY A 83 -11.32 19.64 -7.29
C GLY A 83 -11.05 19.60 -5.78
N LEU A 84 -9.82 19.27 -5.39
CA LEU A 84 -9.39 19.30 -4.00
C LEU A 84 -8.75 20.66 -3.65
N ALA A 85 -9.08 21.19 -2.48
CA ALA A 85 -8.45 22.39 -1.92
C ALA A 85 -8.25 22.22 -0.41
N PRO A 86 -7.01 22.29 0.12
CA PRO A 86 -5.74 22.33 -0.62
C PRO A 86 -5.47 21.05 -1.44
N MET A 87 -4.60 21.19 -2.46
CA MET A 87 -4.04 20.08 -3.23
C MET A 87 -2.85 19.48 -2.48
N PRO A 88 -2.56 18.17 -2.62
CA PRO A 88 -1.43 17.55 -1.94
C PRO A 88 -0.07 18.09 -2.39
N THR A 89 0.96 17.82 -1.58
CA THR A 89 2.37 18.08 -1.90
C THR A 89 2.85 17.13 -3.00
N GLN A 90 2.64 15.82 -2.81
CA GLN A 90 2.89 14.79 -3.82
C GLN A 90 1.74 14.72 -4.83
N ARG A 91 2.05 14.79 -6.13
CA ARG A 91 1.05 14.77 -7.21
C ARG A 91 1.46 13.79 -8.33
N PRO A 92 0.94 12.56 -8.34
CA PRO A 92 -0.01 11.97 -7.39
C PRO A 92 0.64 11.53 -6.07
N ILE A 93 -0.19 11.30 -5.05
CA ILE A 93 0.24 10.59 -3.83
C ILE A 93 0.52 9.12 -4.19
N PRO A 94 1.64 8.51 -3.75
CA PRO A 94 1.94 7.11 -4.01
C PRO A 94 0.88 6.16 -3.42
N VAL A 95 0.38 5.24 -4.22
CA VAL A 95 -0.60 4.21 -3.82
C VAL A 95 0.06 2.84 -3.78
N TRP A 96 0.02 2.19 -2.62
CA TRP A 96 0.66 0.90 -2.38
C TRP A 96 -0.38 -0.20 -2.17
N PHE A 97 -0.20 -1.37 -2.76
CA PHE A 97 -1.19 -2.45 -2.72
C PHE A 97 -0.77 -3.59 -1.79
N GLY A 98 -1.66 -4.00 -0.88
CA GLY A 98 -1.53 -5.33 -0.25
C GLY A 98 -1.88 -6.43 -1.27
N ALA A 99 -0.98 -7.40 -1.47
CA ALA A 99 -1.17 -8.43 -2.49
C ALA A 99 -0.82 -9.85 -1.99
N ALA A 100 -1.74 -10.78 -2.23
CA ALA A 100 -1.64 -12.18 -1.82
C ALA A 100 -2.29 -13.17 -2.81
N SER A 101 -2.50 -12.75 -4.06
CA SER A 101 -3.09 -13.59 -5.12
C SER A 101 -2.73 -13.02 -6.49
N ASP A 102 -2.83 -13.83 -7.55
CA ASP A 102 -2.47 -13.42 -8.92
C ASP A 102 -3.20 -12.16 -9.37
N ARG A 103 -4.51 -12.07 -9.10
CA ARG A 103 -5.29 -10.87 -9.39
C ARG A 103 -4.79 -9.65 -8.60
N ALA A 104 -4.28 -9.84 -7.39
CA ALA A 104 -3.72 -8.76 -6.60
C ALA A 104 -2.33 -8.34 -7.07
N TYR A 105 -1.48 -9.29 -7.48
CA TYR A 105 -0.20 -9.01 -8.11
C TYR A 105 -0.38 -8.25 -9.42
N GLU A 106 -1.35 -8.68 -10.25
CA GLU A 106 -1.70 -7.99 -11.50
C GLU A 106 -2.11 -6.54 -11.25
N ARG A 107 -3.01 -6.30 -10.28
CA ARG A 107 -3.44 -4.95 -9.88
C ARG A 107 -2.28 -4.11 -9.36
N ALA A 108 -1.43 -4.67 -8.50
CA ALA A 108 -0.27 -3.97 -7.97
C ALA A 108 0.69 -3.54 -9.09
N GLY A 109 0.99 -4.42 -10.05
CA GLY A 109 1.84 -4.07 -11.20
C GLY A 109 1.21 -3.02 -12.12
N ARG A 110 -0.08 -3.16 -12.44
CA ARG A 110 -0.79 -2.24 -13.34
C ARG A 110 -1.00 -0.86 -12.74
N LEU A 111 -1.26 -0.76 -11.44
CA LEU A 111 -1.74 0.47 -10.81
C LEU A 111 -0.88 0.98 -9.66
N GLY A 112 -0.15 0.14 -8.93
CA GLY A 112 0.55 0.53 -7.70
C GLY A 112 1.86 1.28 -7.94
N ASP A 113 2.22 2.17 -7.02
CA ASP A 113 3.58 2.75 -6.91
C ASP A 113 4.47 1.90 -5.97
N GLY A 114 3.85 0.95 -5.27
CA GLY A 114 4.52 -0.14 -4.59
C GLY A 114 3.53 -1.19 -4.09
N TRP A 115 4.03 -2.19 -3.39
CA TRP A 115 3.21 -3.27 -2.85
C TRP A 115 3.78 -3.86 -1.56
N PHE A 116 2.88 -4.49 -0.80
CA PHE A 116 3.17 -5.23 0.43
C PHE A 116 2.95 -6.72 0.13
N PRO A 117 4.03 -7.52 -0.01
CA PRO A 117 3.91 -8.96 -0.07
C PRO A 117 3.32 -9.51 1.23
N MET A 118 2.51 -10.57 1.13
CA MET A 118 1.93 -11.26 2.28
C MET A 118 2.63 -12.60 2.58
N MET A 119 3.89 -12.72 2.15
CA MET A 119 4.75 -13.87 2.29
C MET A 119 6.19 -13.43 2.52
N GLU A 120 6.98 -14.29 3.15
CA GLU A 120 8.41 -14.07 3.39
C GLU A 120 9.26 -14.29 2.12
N PRO A 121 10.53 -13.84 2.11
CA PRO A 121 11.46 -14.13 1.03
C PRO A 121 11.59 -15.62 0.73
N GLY A 122 11.56 -15.97 -0.56
CA GLY A 122 11.62 -17.35 -1.05
C GLY A 122 10.81 -17.52 -2.34
N PRO A 123 10.60 -18.77 -2.80
CA PRO A 123 9.98 -19.05 -4.11
C PRO A 123 8.61 -18.42 -4.32
N GLY A 124 7.80 -18.32 -3.24
CA GLY A 124 6.50 -17.66 -3.30
C GLY A 124 6.59 -16.16 -3.57
N LEU A 125 7.55 -15.48 -2.94
CA LEU A 125 7.83 -14.06 -3.19
C LEU A 125 8.38 -13.85 -4.60
N ASP A 126 9.30 -14.71 -5.05
CA ASP A 126 9.85 -14.62 -6.40
C ASP A 126 8.76 -14.75 -7.47
N TYR A 127 7.85 -15.71 -7.30
CA TYR A 127 6.68 -15.85 -8.16
C TYR A 127 5.80 -14.60 -8.14
N ALA A 128 5.45 -14.10 -6.95
CA ALA A 128 4.62 -12.91 -6.79
C ALA A 128 5.25 -11.69 -7.46
N ARG A 129 6.56 -11.47 -7.23
CA ARG A 129 7.34 -10.39 -7.85
C ARG A 129 7.28 -10.50 -9.37
N THR A 130 7.54 -11.67 -9.94
CA THR A 130 7.42 -11.89 -11.40
C THR A 130 6.02 -11.52 -11.93
N GLN A 131 4.94 -11.86 -11.22
CA GLN A 131 3.58 -11.48 -11.65
C GLN A 131 3.36 -9.96 -11.61
N VAL A 132 3.85 -9.29 -10.56
CA VAL A 132 3.77 -7.82 -10.43
C VAL A 132 4.54 -7.14 -11.57
N GLU A 133 5.80 -7.53 -11.77
CA GLU A 133 6.68 -6.96 -12.80
C GLU A 133 6.11 -7.18 -14.21
N ARG A 134 5.61 -8.40 -14.49
CA ARG A 134 4.95 -8.72 -15.76
C ARG A 134 3.75 -7.83 -16.01
N ALA A 135 2.91 -7.62 -15.00
CA ALA A 135 1.70 -6.81 -15.12
C ALA A 135 2.04 -5.31 -15.29
N ALA A 136 3.11 -4.84 -14.65
CA ALA A 136 3.62 -3.49 -14.85
C ALA A 136 4.16 -3.27 -16.26
N ALA A 137 5.00 -4.20 -16.75
CA ALA A 137 5.53 -4.17 -18.11
C ALA A 137 4.43 -4.22 -19.16
N ALA A 138 3.42 -5.10 -18.98
CA ALA A 138 2.26 -5.19 -19.86
C ALA A 138 1.41 -3.91 -19.88
N ALA A 139 1.44 -3.12 -18.80
CA ALA A 139 0.79 -1.81 -18.72
C ALA A 139 1.68 -0.65 -19.20
N GLY A 140 2.89 -0.93 -19.73
CA GLY A 140 3.83 0.08 -20.20
C GLY A 140 4.46 0.91 -19.08
N ARG A 141 4.51 0.38 -17.84
CA ARG A 141 5.08 1.06 -16.67
C ARG A 141 6.52 0.63 -16.42
N ASP A 142 7.31 1.54 -15.84
CA ASP A 142 8.64 1.22 -15.37
C ASP A 142 8.56 0.25 -14.18
N VAL A 143 9.21 -0.91 -14.34
CA VAL A 143 9.31 -1.94 -13.32
C VAL A 143 10.23 -1.50 -12.18
N GLY A 144 11.31 -0.78 -12.49
CA GLY A 144 12.30 -0.33 -11.50
C GLY A 144 11.73 0.71 -10.52
N GLY A 145 10.68 1.42 -10.91
CA GLY A 145 9.98 2.38 -10.06
C GLY A 145 9.01 1.77 -9.05
N LEU A 146 8.79 0.45 -9.06
CA LEU A 146 7.86 -0.20 -8.13
C LEU A 146 8.50 -0.52 -6.79
N GLY A 147 8.03 0.13 -5.74
CA GLY A 147 8.45 -0.18 -4.38
C GLY A 147 7.94 -1.54 -3.90
N MET A 148 8.76 -2.25 -3.13
CA MET A 148 8.35 -3.42 -2.36
C MET A 148 8.70 -3.18 -0.89
N GLU A 149 7.72 -3.35 0.01
CA GLU A 149 7.92 -3.21 1.46
C GLU A 149 7.82 -4.57 2.14
N GLY A 150 8.96 -5.05 2.61
CA GLY A 150 9.05 -6.26 3.42
C GLY A 150 8.61 -6.03 4.87
N ARG A 151 8.32 -7.11 5.58
CA ARG A 151 8.00 -7.08 7.01
C ARG A 151 8.91 -8.05 7.75
N VAL A 152 9.54 -7.57 8.81
CA VAL A 152 10.32 -8.38 9.75
C VAL A 152 9.59 -8.40 11.07
N SER A 153 9.47 -9.57 11.70
CA SER A 153 8.89 -9.67 13.04
C SER A 153 9.99 -9.86 14.07
N TRP A 154 10.00 -8.99 15.09
CA TRP A 154 10.92 -9.11 16.21
C TRP A 154 10.60 -10.36 17.03
N THR A 155 11.62 -11.16 17.32
CA THR A 155 11.49 -12.41 18.08
C THR A 155 12.41 -12.49 19.29
N GLY A 156 12.98 -11.36 19.72
CA GLY A 156 13.98 -11.31 20.80
C GLY A 156 15.42 -11.54 20.35
N ASP A 157 15.61 -11.94 19.09
CA ASP A 157 16.90 -12.29 18.49
C ASP A 157 17.30 -11.25 17.41
N PRO A 158 18.34 -10.43 17.66
CA PRO A 158 18.86 -9.46 16.69
C PRO A 158 19.52 -10.09 15.48
N ASP A 159 20.24 -11.19 15.65
CA ASP A 159 20.97 -11.82 14.55
C ASP A 159 19.97 -12.38 13.53
N LYS A 160 18.86 -12.94 14.03
CA LYS A 160 17.73 -13.32 13.20
C LYS A 160 17.08 -12.12 12.52
N ALA A 161 16.83 -11.03 13.24
CA ALA A 161 16.25 -9.83 12.63
C ALA A 161 17.13 -9.26 11.51
N ALA A 162 18.45 -9.22 11.72
CA ALA A 162 19.43 -8.80 10.73
C ALA A 162 19.45 -9.74 9.51
N ALA A 163 19.36 -11.07 9.73
CA ALA A 163 19.26 -12.04 8.66
C ALA A 163 17.98 -11.87 7.83
N ASP A 164 16.83 -11.66 8.47
CA ASP A 164 15.54 -11.43 7.79
C ASP A 164 15.56 -10.12 6.99
N ILE A 165 16.13 -9.04 7.55
CA ILE A 165 16.36 -7.78 6.84
C ILE A 165 17.22 -8.00 5.59
N ALA A 166 18.34 -8.72 5.73
CA ALA A 166 19.25 -9.00 4.63
C ALA A 166 18.57 -9.83 3.54
N ALA A 167 17.74 -10.80 3.91
CA ALA A 167 16.94 -11.59 2.99
C ALA A 167 15.94 -10.72 2.21
N TRP A 168 15.24 -9.81 2.89
CA TRP A 168 14.35 -8.85 2.23
C TRP A 168 15.08 -7.91 1.27
N ARG A 169 16.24 -7.38 1.68
CA ARG A 169 17.08 -6.54 0.81
C ARG A 169 17.54 -7.32 -0.43
N ALA A 170 18.01 -8.55 -0.25
CA ALA A 170 18.42 -9.43 -1.35
C ALA A 170 17.26 -9.78 -2.29
N ALA A 171 16.05 -9.90 -1.76
CA ALA A 171 14.84 -10.12 -2.56
C ALA A 171 14.35 -8.85 -3.32
N GLY A 172 15.02 -7.71 -3.15
CA GLY A 172 14.69 -6.46 -3.82
C GLY A 172 13.72 -5.56 -3.06
N ALA A 173 13.53 -5.76 -1.75
CA ALA A 173 12.71 -4.86 -0.95
C ALA A 173 13.37 -3.47 -0.86
N THR A 174 12.65 -2.47 -1.33
CA THR A 174 13.04 -1.05 -1.25
C THR A 174 12.73 -0.43 0.11
N HIS A 175 11.79 -1.02 0.84
CA HIS A 175 11.30 -0.55 2.13
C HIS A 175 11.15 -1.75 3.07
N LEU A 176 11.15 -1.49 4.37
CA LEU A 176 10.99 -2.52 5.38
C LEU A 176 10.23 -1.96 6.58
N SER A 177 9.37 -2.78 7.17
CA SER A 177 8.71 -2.52 8.44
C SER A 177 9.14 -3.56 9.47
N VAL A 178 9.36 -3.13 10.71
CA VAL A 178 9.66 -4.02 11.84
C VAL A 178 8.43 -4.09 12.74
N ASN A 179 7.91 -5.29 12.91
CA ASN A 179 6.76 -5.58 13.74
C ASN A 179 7.22 -6.15 15.09
N THR A 180 6.86 -5.48 16.17
CA THR A 180 7.12 -5.94 17.55
C THR A 180 5.86 -6.46 18.25
N MET A 181 4.71 -6.53 17.56
CA MET A 181 3.50 -7.15 18.12
C MET A 181 3.73 -8.64 18.37
N ASN A 182 3.15 -9.14 19.46
CA ASN A 182 3.27 -10.53 19.93
C ASN A 182 4.70 -10.96 20.30
N ALA A 183 5.63 -10.02 20.49
CA ALA A 183 7.01 -10.33 20.89
C ALA A 183 7.20 -10.52 22.41
N GLY A 184 6.11 -10.59 23.19
CA GLY A 184 6.16 -10.71 24.65
C GLY A 184 6.63 -9.45 25.39
N LEU A 185 6.65 -8.29 24.70
CA LEU A 185 7.01 -6.99 25.27
C LEU A 185 5.80 -6.41 26.02
N ALA A 186 6.03 -5.80 27.18
CA ALA A 186 4.97 -5.38 28.10
C ALA A 186 4.64 -3.89 27.99
N THR A 187 5.63 -3.05 27.68
CA THR A 187 5.51 -1.60 27.70
C THR A 187 5.89 -0.98 26.35
N VAL A 188 5.44 0.26 26.12
CA VAL A 188 5.84 1.04 24.93
C VAL A 188 7.36 1.18 24.86
N ASP A 189 8.02 1.39 26.01
CA ASP A 189 9.48 1.52 26.07
C ASP A 189 10.18 0.22 25.66
N ASP A 190 9.63 -0.95 26.02
CA ASP A 190 10.15 -2.25 25.56
C ASP A 190 10.07 -2.38 24.02
N HIS A 191 8.96 -1.94 23.44
CA HIS A 191 8.78 -1.91 21.98
C HIS A 191 9.75 -0.94 21.30
N LEU A 192 9.98 0.24 21.88
CA LEU A 192 10.93 1.23 21.36
C LEU A 192 12.36 0.71 21.45
N ALA A 193 12.76 0.12 22.58
CA ALA A 193 14.10 -0.46 22.76
C ALA A 193 14.38 -1.59 21.74
N ALA A 194 13.39 -2.44 21.46
CA ALA A 194 13.51 -3.46 20.42
C ALA A 194 13.72 -2.84 19.02
N LEU A 195 12.97 -1.79 18.69
CA LEU A 195 13.10 -1.09 17.40
C LEU A 195 14.43 -0.34 17.27
N GLU A 196 14.90 0.31 18.34
CA GLU A 196 16.20 0.98 18.39
C GLU A 196 17.35 0.00 18.18
N ARG A 197 17.26 -1.20 18.79
CA ARG A 197 18.24 -2.26 18.59
C ARG A 197 18.31 -2.70 17.14
N VAL A 198 17.17 -2.99 16.51
CA VAL A 198 17.12 -3.34 15.08
C VAL A 198 17.64 -2.19 14.21
N ALA A 199 17.33 -0.94 14.56
CA ALA A 199 17.78 0.23 13.81
C ALA A 199 19.30 0.50 13.93
N ALA A 200 19.92 0.16 15.06
CA ALA A 200 21.36 0.29 15.25
C ALA A 200 22.14 -0.64 14.31
N ASP A 201 21.59 -1.84 14.07
CA ASP A 201 22.21 -2.87 13.22
C ASP A 201 21.99 -2.63 11.70
N LEU A 202 21.18 -1.62 11.34
CA LEU A 202 20.90 -1.23 9.95
C LEU A 202 21.89 -0.22 9.35
N LYS A 203 22.78 0.36 10.17
CA LYS A 203 23.80 1.33 9.75
C LYS A 203 25.04 0.64 9.21
#